data_AF-A0A933C6F9-F1
#
_entry.id   AF-A0A933C6F9-F1
#
_cell.length_a   1.000
_cell.length_b   1.000
_cell.length_c   1.000
_cell.angle_alpha   90.00
_cell.angle_beta   90.00
_cell.angle_gamma   90.00
#
_symmetry.space_group_name_H-M   'P 1'
#
loop_
_entity.id
_entity.type
_entity.pdbx_description
1 polymer ?
#
loop_
_entity_poly.entity_id
_entity_poly.type
_entity_poly.pdbx_seq_one_letter_code
_entity_poly.pdbx_strand_id
1 'polypeptide(L)'
;QNTTPEQMKMFLTRMGMGSRVVVTGDMTQIDLPNKSQSGLVLAREILRDIADIGFIQFAGEDVVRHELVKKILHAYDRWDKR
;
A
#
# COMPACT_ATOMS: atom_id res chain seq x y z
N GLN A 1 0.31 1.53 -5.14
CA GLN A 1 -0.26 2.72 -4.48
C GLN A 1 -0.90 3.68 -5.49
N ASN A 2 -0.16 4.14 -6.51
CA ASN A 2 -0.63 5.15 -7.48
C ASN A 2 -1.06 4.52 -8.81
N THR A 3 -1.96 3.54 -8.73
CA THR A 3 -2.48 2.80 -9.89
C THR A 3 -3.99 2.93 -9.94
N THR A 4 -4.59 3.08 -11.12
CA THR A 4 -6.05 2.94 -11.29
C THR A 4 -6.49 1.47 -11.26
N PRO A 5 -7.80 1.16 -11.15
CA PRO A 5 -8.30 -0.21 -11.21
C PRO A 5 -7.92 -0.93 -12.50
N GLU A 6 -7.97 -0.23 -13.64
CA GLU A 6 -7.66 -0.77 -14.96
C GLU A 6 -6.17 -1.13 -15.06
N GLN A 7 -5.30 -0.28 -14.54
CA GLN A 7 -3.86 -0.53 -14.49
C GLN A 7 -3.52 -1.72 -13.58
N MET A 8 -4.15 -1.79 -12.41
CA MET A 8 -3.96 -2.92 -11.49
C MET A 8 -4.44 -4.24 -12.13
N LYS A 9 -5.62 -4.24 -12.74
CA LYS A 9 -6.15 -5.39 -13.47
C LYS A 9 -5.20 -5.80 -14.59
N MET A 10 -4.77 -4.85 -15.42
CA MET A 10 -3.83 -5.09 -16.51
C MET A 10 -2.55 -5.78 -16.03
N PHE A 11 -2.01 -5.33 -14.90
CA PHE A 11 -0.80 -5.92 -14.31
C PHE A 11 -1.04 -7.35 -13.79
N LEU A 12 -2.07 -7.55 -12.95
CA LEU A 12 -2.34 -8.85 -12.33
C LEU A 12 -2.66 -9.94 -13.36
N THR A 13 -3.28 -9.59 -14.49
CA THR A 13 -3.60 -10.55 -15.56
C THR A 13 -2.41 -10.93 -16.44
N ARG A 14 -1.22 -10.33 -16.24
CA ARG A 14 -0.01 -10.66 -17.01
C ARG A 14 0.86 -11.72 -16.34
N MET A 15 0.44 -12.27 -15.19
CA MET A 15 1.18 -13.33 -14.51
C MET A 15 1.27 -14.60 -15.38
N GLY A 16 2.48 -15.14 -15.49
CA GLY A 16 2.77 -16.37 -16.24
C GLY A 16 2.79 -17.61 -15.35
N MET A 17 2.81 -18.79 -15.96
CA MET A 17 2.97 -20.05 -15.24
C MET A 17 4.28 -20.08 -14.43
N GLY A 18 4.20 -20.54 -13.19
CA GLY A 18 5.35 -20.63 -12.28
C GLY A 18 5.85 -19.29 -11.73
N SER A 19 5.21 -18.17 -12.09
CA SER A 19 5.55 -16.85 -11.54
C SER A 19 4.97 -16.65 -10.14
N ARG A 20 5.60 -15.77 -9.36
CA ARG A 20 5.04 -15.20 -8.12
C ARG A 20 5.13 -13.69 -8.21
N VAL A 21 4.10 -13.01 -7.71
CA VAL A 21 4.03 -11.55 -7.69
C VAL A 21 3.78 -11.07 -6.27
N VAL A 22 4.47 -10.00 -5.90
CA VAL A 22 4.23 -9.27 -4.66
C VAL A 22 3.93 -7.82 -5.04
N VAL A 23 2.77 -7.34 -4.62
CA VAL A 23 2.36 -5.94 -4.82
C VAL A 23 2.47 -5.22 -3.48
N THR A 24 3.22 -4.13 -3.45
CA THR A 24 3.41 -3.31 -2.24
C THR A 24 2.82 -1.92 -2.42
N GLY A 25 2.45 -1.28 -1.31
CA GLY A 25 2.05 0.12 -1.30
C GLY A 25 1.48 0.55 0.04
N ASP A 26 1.43 1.86 0.25
CA ASP A 26 0.78 2.48 1.40
C ASP A 26 -0.62 2.96 1.00
N MET A 27 -1.66 2.45 1.68
CA MET A 27 -3.06 2.83 1.42
C MET A 27 -3.38 4.25 1.91
N THR A 28 -2.55 4.83 2.78
CA THR A 28 -2.73 6.20 3.28
C THR A 28 -2.13 7.25 2.35
N GLN A 29 -1.22 6.84 1.45
CA GLN A 29 -0.51 7.70 0.51
C GLN A 29 -0.95 7.43 -0.94
N ILE A 30 -2.17 7.87 -1.27
CA ILE A 30 -2.73 7.76 -2.62
C ILE A 30 -2.54 9.09 -3.34
N ASP A 31 -1.61 9.13 -4.29
CA ASP A 31 -1.31 10.29 -5.14
C ASP A 31 -2.05 10.21 -6.47
N LEU A 32 -3.37 9.98 -6.41
CA LEU A 32 -4.24 10.01 -7.57
C LEU A 32 -5.13 11.26 -7.52
N PRO A 33 -5.43 11.88 -8.69
CA PRO A 33 -6.35 13.02 -8.75
C PRO A 33 -7.71 12.71 -8.10
N ASN A 34 -8.16 11.45 -8.23
CA ASN A 34 -9.30 10.93 -7.49
C ASN A 34 -8.87 9.73 -6.63
N LYS A 35 -8.83 9.92 -5.31
CA LYS A 35 -8.42 8.87 -4.36
C LYS A 35 -9.35 7.66 -4.36
N SER A 36 -10.63 7.82 -4.72
CA SER A 36 -11.57 6.68 -4.81
C SER A 36 -11.25 5.73 -5.95
N GLN A 37 -10.34 6.11 -6.86
CA GLN A 37 -9.87 5.30 -7.97
C GLN A 37 -8.55 4.57 -7.65
N SER A 38 -8.20 4.36 -6.37
CA SER A 38 -7.03 3.54 -6.07
C SER A 38 -7.28 2.07 -6.43
N GLY A 39 -6.58 1.60 -7.46
CA GLY A 39 -6.55 0.20 -7.87
C GLY A 39 -5.96 -0.71 -6.80
N LEU A 40 -5.10 -0.22 -5.90
CA LEU A 40 -4.59 -0.99 -4.78
C LEU A 40 -5.68 -1.28 -3.74
N VAL A 41 -6.42 -0.23 -3.34
CA VAL A 41 -7.52 -0.35 -2.37
C VAL A 41 -8.61 -1.26 -2.94
N LEU A 42 -9.01 -1.02 -4.20
CA LEU A 42 -10.06 -1.81 -4.84
C LEU A 42 -9.63 -3.28 -5.06
N ALA A 43 -8.38 -3.53 -5.46
CA ALA A 43 -7.89 -4.90 -5.63
C ALA A 43 -7.93 -5.69 -4.32
N ARG A 44 -7.64 -5.05 -3.18
CA ARG A 44 -7.79 -5.69 -1.86
C ARG A 44 -9.23 -6.14 -1.61
N GLU A 45 -10.20 -5.31 -1.96
CA GLU A 45 -11.62 -5.62 -1.76
C GLU A 45 -12.15 -6.67 -2.73
N ILE A 46 -11.74 -6.63 -3.99
CA ILE A 46 -12.21 -7.57 -5.03
C ILE A 46 -11.59 -8.95 -4.85
N LEU A 47 -10.32 -9.03 -4.45
CA LEU A 47 -9.54 -10.27 -4.46
C LEU A 47 -9.47 -10.96 -3.09
N ARG A 48 -10.13 -10.40 -2.05
CA ARG A 48 -10.11 -10.90 -0.66
C ARG A 48 -10.50 -12.36 -0.47
N ASP A 49 -11.35 -12.90 -1.34
CA ASP A 49 -11.91 -14.24 -1.20
C ASP A 49 -11.23 -15.25 -2.15
N ILE A 50 -10.14 -14.85 -2.84
CA ILE A 50 -9.35 -15.74 -3.69
C ILE A 50 -8.30 -16.46 -2.83
N ALA A 51 -8.45 -17.77 -2.68
CA ALA A 51 -7.64 -18.59 -1.78
C ALA A 51 -6.12 -18.52 -2.02
N ASP A 52 -5.69 -18.33 -3.28
CA ASP A 52 -4.27 -18.27 -3.64
C ASP A 52 -3.62 -16.89 -3.43
N ILE A 53 -4.37 -15.89 -2.96
CA ILE A 53 -3.89 -14.51 -2.76
C ILE A 53 -3.83 -14.19 -1.26
N GLY A 54 -2.63 -13.91 -0.77
CA GLY A 54 -2.40 -13.44 0.59
C GLY A 54 -2.39 -11.91 0.68
N PHE A 55 -2.94 -11.38 1.78
CA PHE A 55 -2.83 -9.96 2.14
C PHE A 55 -2.02 -9.81 3.41
N ILE A 56 -0.96 -9.01 3.34
CA ILE A 56 -0.09 -8.71 4.48
C ILE A 56 -0.17 -7.21 4.73
N GLN A 57 -0.61 -6.83 5.93
CA GLN A 57 -0.68 -5.45 6.37
C GLN A 57 0.34 -5.22 7.47
N PHE A 58 1.26 -4.30 7.23
CA PHE A 58 2.21 -3.82 8.24
C PHE A 58 1.59 -2.70 9.07
N ALA A 59 1.95 -2.67 10.35
CA ALA A 59 1.63 -1.61 11.29
C ALA A 59 2.85 -0.71 11.52
N GLY A 60 2.65 0.39 12.26
CA GLY A 60 3.73 1.32 12.57
C GLY A 60 4.89 0.69 13.36
N GLU A 61 4.60 -0.35 14.14
CA GLU A 61 5.58 -1.13 14.91
C GLU A 61 6.52 -1.98 14.05
N ASP A 62 6.08 -2.36 12.85
CA ASP A 62 6.90 -3.11 11.88
C ASP A 62 7.94 -2.20 11.20
N VAL A 63 7.85 -0.87 11.38
CA VAL A 63 8.74 0.09 10.72
C VAL A 63 9.97 0.36 11.57
N VAL A 64 11.08 -0.29 11.20
CA VAL A 64 12.39 0.00 11.76
C VAL A 64 12.91 1.33 11.20
N ARG A 65 13.02 2.35 12.07
CA ARG A 65 13.58 3.66 11.73
C ARG A 65 14.83 3.94 12.55
N HIS A 66 15.79 4.63 11.93
CA HIS A 66 16.95 5.15 12.63
C HIS A 66 16.54 6.10 13.78
N GLU A 67 17.29 6.09 14.88
CA GLU A 67 16.95 6.84 16.10
C GLU A 67 16.81 8.35 15.85
N LEU A 68 17.67 8.92 15.01
CA LEU A 68 17.56 10.32 14.59
C LEU A 68 16.23 10.62 13.87
N VAL A 69 15.76 9.72 13.01
CA VAL A 69 14.51 9.91 12.27
C VAL A 69 13.32 9.91 13.24
N LYS A 70 13.32 9.03 14.24
CA LYS A 70 12.30 9.03 15.29
C LYS A 70 12.28 10.36 16.05
N LYS A 71 13.44 10.89 16.42
CA LYS A 71 13.57 12.20 17.10
C LYS A 71 13.02 13.34 16.25
N ILE A 72 13.29 13.33 14.94
CA ILE A 72 12.77 14.33 13.99
C ILE A 72 11.24 14.22 13.91
N LEU A 73 10.68 13.01 13.72
CA LEU A 73 9.24 12.79 13.67
C LEU A 73 8.55 13.29 14.94
N HIS A 74 9.07 12.91 16.12
CA HIS A 74 8.54 13.40 17.40
C HIS A 74 8.59 14.93 17.54
N ALA A 75 9.56 15.61 16.92
CA ALA A 75 9.62 17.06 16.95
C ALA A 75 8.51 17.70 16.11
N TYR A 76 8.24 17.17 14.92
CA TYR A 76 7.12 17.60 14.07
C TYR A 76 5.76 17.26 14.70
N ASP A 77 5.59 16.06 15.24
CA ASP A 77 4.33 15.65 15.90
C ASP A 77 3.95 16.56 17.07
N ARG A 78 4.94 17.08 17.82
CA ARG A 78 4.72 18.05 18.90
C ARG A 78 4.35 19.44 18.38
N TRP A 79 4.82 19.79 17.19
CA TRP A 79 4.51 21.07 16.56
C TRP A 79 3.11 21.05 15.94
N ASP A 80 2.73 19.99 15.22
CA ASP A 80 1.40 19.84 14.60
C ASP A 80 0.25 19.77 15.62
N LYS A 81 0.54 19.36 16.87
CA LYS A 81 -0.45 19.27 17.96
C LYS A 81 -0.62 20.57 18.76
N ARG A 82 0.10 21.64 18.42
CA ARG A 82 -0.11 22.98 18.99
C ARG A 82 -1.11 23.76 18.16
#